data_AF-A0A946S5Z4-F1
#
_entry.id   AF-A0A946S5Z4-F1
#
_cell.length_a   1.000
_cell.length_b   1.000
_cell.length_c   1.000
_cell.angle_alpha   90.00
_cell.angle_beta   90.00
_cell.angle_gamma   90.00
#
_symmetry.space_group_name_H-M   'P 1'
#
loop_
_entity.id
_entity.type
_entity.pdbx_description
1 polymer ?
#
loop_
_entity_poly.entity_id
_entity_poly.type
_entity_poly.pdbx_seq_one_letter_code
_entity_poly.pdbx_strand_id
1 'polypeptide(L)'
;LFSLVVLFWVSGFDIIYSLQDEEFDKEQKLHSIPVLLGKKNALILSKVLHFLAIIILYQIGNYEDYGKFYWIGFCVFSALLIYQHTLVKKDALSKVNLAFFTTNGIASVIFGIFVTLELLIK
;
A
#
# COMPACT_ATOMS: atom_id res chain seq x y z
N LEU A 1 -12.33 11.34 -2.19
CA LEU A 1 -12.12 10.01 -1.58
C LEU A 1 -10.93 9.27 -2.18
N PHE A 2 -10.83 9.10 -3.51
CA PHE A 2 -9.66 8.46 -4.14
C PHE A 2 -8.30 9.09 -3.77
N SER A 3 -8.19 10.41 -3.64
CA SER A 3 -6.95 11.07 -3.20
C SER A 3 -6.50 10.62 -1.80
N LEU A 4 -7.45 10.32 -0.88
CA LEU A 4 -7.13 9.79 0.44
C LEU A 4 -6.66 8.34 0.37
N VAL A 5 -7.24 7.54 -0.53
CA VAL A 5 -6.74 6.19 -0.82
C VAL A 5 -5.28 6.27 -1.25
N VAL A 6 -4.98 7.13 -2.22
CA VAL A 6 -3.61 7.32 -2.73
C VAL A 6 -2.67 7.78 -1.62
N LEU A 7 -3.08 8.75 -0.79
CA LEU A 7 -2.31 9.21 0.35
C LEU A 7 -1.92 8.05 1.27
N PHE A 8 -2.90 7.31 1.79
CA PHE A 8 -2.64 6.25 2.76
C PHE A 8 -1.90 5.07 2.15
N TRP A 9 -2.25 4.70 0.92
CA TRP A 9 -1.60 3.62 0.19
C TRP A 9 -0.14 3.92 -0.11
N VAL A 10 0.15 5.06 -0.76
CA VAL A 10 1.52 5.41 -1.13
C VAL A 10 2.38 5.66 0.10
N SER A 11 1.86 6.34 1.13
CA SER A 11 2.59 6.52 2.39
C SER A 11 2.93 5.19 3.07
N GLY A 12 2.02 4.21 3.09
CA GLY A 12 2.32 2.91 3.69
C GLY A 12 3.40 2.15 2.92
N PHE A 13 3.45 2.25 1.59
CA PHE A 13 4.52 1.67 0.77
C PHE A 13 5.85 2.36 0.97
N ASP A 14 5.87 3.69 1.02
CA ASP A 14 7.07 4.49 1.20
C ASP A 14 7.74 4.20 2.56
N ILE A 15 6.93 3.97 3.59
CA ILE A 15 7.43 3.53 4.91
C ILE A 15 8.10 2.15 4.82
N ILE A 16 7.55 1.21 4.05
CA ILE A 16 8.17 -0.11 3.86
C ILE A 16 9.50 0.02 3.11
N TYR A 17 9.54 0.86 2.08
CA TYR A 17 10.71 1.06 1.24
C TYR A 17 11.86 1.71 2.03
N SER A 18 11.57 2.77 2.78
CA SER A 18 12.54 3.47 3.63
C SER A 18 13.13 2.62 4.76
N LEU A 19 12.59 1.43 5.07
CA LEU A 19 13.23 0.51 6.03
C LEU A 19 14.65 0.11 5.63
N GLN A 20 14.94 0.11 4.33
CA GLN A 20 16.27 -0.22 3.79
C GLN A 20 17.31 0.85 4.14
N ASP A 21 16.86 2.09 4.29
CA ASP A 21 17.73 3.26 4.46
C ASP A 21 17.90 3.67 5.93
N GLU A 22 17.28 2.95 6.89
CA GLU A 22 17.25 3.35 8.31
C GLU A 22 18.65 3.62 8.91
N GLU A 23 19.64 2.77 8.61
CA GLU A 23 21.00 2.94 9.14
C GLU A 23 21.68 4.18 8.54
N PHE A 24 21.59 4.33 7.22
CA PHE A 24 22.11 5.50 6.52
C PHE A 24 21.43 6.79 6.98
N ASP A 25 20.11 6.80 7.10
CA ASP A 25 19.34 7.94 7.57
C ASP A 25 19.71 8.35 9.00
N LYS A 26 19.98 7.37 9.89
CA LYS A 26 20.48 7.64 11.25
C LYS A 26 21.85 8.31 11.21
N GLU A 27 22.78 7.80 10.41
CA GLU A 27 24.13 8.34 10.28
C GLU A 27 24.12 9.77 9.71
N GLN A 28 23.27 10.02 8.72
CA GLN A 28 23.12 11.33 8.06
C GLN A 28 22.15 12.28 8.78
N LYS A 29 21.57 11.86 9.91
CA LYS A 29 20.57 12.63 10.68
C LYS A 29 19.34 13.05 9.86
N LEU A 30 18.91 12.17 8.94
CA LEU A 30 17.69 12.34 8.17
C LEU A 30 16.47 11.89 8.99
N HIS A 31 15.31 12.47 8.69
CA HIS A 31 14.08 12.32 9.48
C HIS A 31 13.06 11.36 8.84
N SER A 32 13.48 10.14 8.50
CA SER A 32 12.55 9.14 7.96
C SER A 32 11.70 8.48 9.07
N ILE A 33 10.57 7.90 8.68
CA ILE A 33 9.67 7.21 9.61
C ILE A 33 10.36 6.04 10.33
N PRO A 34 11.19 5.20 9.66
CA PRO A 34 12.00 4.19 10.34
C PRO A 34 12.95 4.77 11.39
N VAL A 35 13.58 5.93 11.13
CA VAL A 35 14.43 6.60 12.14
C VAL A 35 13.61 7.06 13.34
N LEU A 36 12.45 7.68 13.10
CA LEU A 36 11.60 8.23 14.14
C LEU A 36 10.95 7.16 15.02
N LEU A 37 10.45 6.08 14.42
CA LEU A 37 9.61 5.08 15.10
C LEU A 37 10.32 3.74 15.34
N GLY A 38 11.42 3.49 14.64
CA GLY A 38 12.08 2.18 14.54
C GLY A 38 11.35 1.23 13.57
N LYS A 39 12.09 0.27 12.98
CA LYS A 39 11.57 -0.67 11.97
C LYS A 39 10.24 -1.35 12.33
N LYS A 40 10.09 -1.79 13.59
CA LYS A 40 8.87 -2.48 14.07
C LYS A 40 7.63 -1.58 14.00
N ASN A 41 7.73 -0.37 14.55
CA ASN A 41 6.59 0.53 14.63
C ASN A 41 6.32 1.20 13.27
N ALA A 42 7.35 1.42 12.45
CA ALA A 42 7.20 1.82 11.06
C ALA A 42 6.35 0.80 10.27
N LEU A 43 6.65 -0.50 10.40
CA LEU A 43 5.82 -1.55 9.80
C LEU A 43 4.38 -1.58 10.33
N ILE A 44 4.17 -1.32 11.63
CA ILE A 44 2.80 -1.22 12.20
C ILE A 44 2.06 -0.03 11.60
N LEU A 45 2.71 1.14 11.50
CA LEU A 45 2.13 2.33 10.90
C LEU A 45 1.75 2.06 9.43
N SER A 46 2.64 1.45 8.65
CA SER A 46 2.35 1.05 7.27
C SER A 46 1.12 0.14 7.15
N LYS A 47 0.96 -0.84 8.07
CA LYS A 47 -0.26 -1.69 8.12
C LYS A 47 -1.52 -0.88 8.37
N VAL A 48 -1.48 0.06 9.31
CA VAL A 48 -2.62 0.93 9.63
C VAL A 48 -3.00 1.77 8.42
N LEU A 49 -2.02 2.38 7.73
CA LEU A 49 -2.28 3.19 6.54
C LEU A 49 -2.90 2.35 5.41
N HIS A 50 -2.37 1.16 5.12
CA HIS A 50 -2.98 0.28 4.10
C HIS A 50 -4.38 -0.19 4.49
N PHE A 51 -4.63 -0.45 5.77
CA PHE A 51 -5.96 -0.80 6.25
C PHE A 51 -6.96 0.35 6.05
N LEU A 52 -6.55 1.59 6.33
CA LEU A 52 -7.36 2.79 6.04
C LEU A 52 -7.64 2.94 4.55
N ALA A 53 -6.64 2.71 3.68
CA ALA A 53 -6.83 2.74 2.23
C ALA A 53 -7.89 1.72 1.77
N ILE A 54 -7.86 0.49 2.31
CA ILE A 54 -8.84 -0.57 2.02
C ILE A 54 -10.25 -0.15 2.48
N ILE A 55 -10.40 0.39 3.69
CA ILE A 55 -11.70 0.87 4.18
C ILE A 55 -12.28 1.96 3.27
N ILE A 56 -11.46 2.93 2.89
CA ILE A 56 -11.92 4.03 2.04
C ILE A 56 -12.30 3.53 0.65
N LEU A 57 -11.53 2.60 0.06
CA LEU A 57 -11.91 1.95 -1.20
C LEU A 57 -13.23 1.17 -1.08
N TYR A 58 -13.43 0.45 0.01
CA TYR A 58 -14.70 -0.23 0.26
C TYR A 58 -15.86 0.77 0.31
N GLN A 59 -15.68 1.91 0.97
CA GLN A 59 -16.70 2.97 1.04
C GLN A 59 -17.00 3.59 -0.33
N ILE A 60 -15.97 3.85 -1.15
CA ILE A 60 -16.15 4.35 -2.52
C ILE A 60 -17.00 3.38 -3.36
N GLY A 61 -16.71 2.08 -3.27
CA GLY A 61 -17.45 1.05 -4.00
C GLY A 61 -18.95 1.06 -3.72
N ASN A 62 -19.32 1.24 -2.45
CA ASN A 62 -20.72 1.32 -2.03
C ASN A 62 -21.35 2.68 -2.39
N TYR A 63 -20.64 3.79 -2.22
CA TYR A 63 -21.19 5.13 -2.48
C TYR A 63 -21.49 5.36 -3.96
N GLU A 64 -20.60 4.90 -4.84
CA GLU A 64 -20.75 5.03 -6.29
C GLU A 64 -21.64 3.94 -6.89
N ASP A 65 -22.13 2.98 -6.11
CA ASP A 65 -22.87 1.80 -6.58
C ASP A 65 -22.12 1.09 -7.74
N TYR A 66 -20.84 0.79 -7.52
CA TYR A 66 -20.03 0.09 -8.51
C TYR A 66 -20.35 -1.41 -8.54
N GLY A 67 -20.34 -1.96 -9.75
CA GLY A 67 -20.60 -3.35 -10.03
C GLY A 67 -19.38 -4.27 -9.90
N LYS A 68 -19.49 -5.44 -10.53
CA LYS A 68 -18.60 -6.58 -10.31
C LYS A 68 -17.13 -6.29 -10.62
N PHE A 69 -16.82 -5.44 -11.61
CA PHE A 69 -15.43 -5.24 -12.03
C PHE A 69 -14.67 -4.44 -10.98
N TYR A 70 -15.30 -3.42 -10.39
CA TYR A 70 -14.75 -2.72 -9.24
C TYR A 70 -14.43 -3.66 -8.09
N TRP A 71 -15.39 -4.53 -7.70
CA TRP A 71 -15.22 -5.43 -6.57
C TRP A 71 -14.13 -6.48 -6.80
N ILE A 72 -13.96 -6.97 -8.03
CA ILE A 72 -12.82 -7.84 -8.38
C ILE A 72 -11.50 -7.07 -8.24
N GLY A 73 -11.41 -5.86 -8.79
CA GLY A 73 -10.24 -5.00 -8.66
C GLY A 73 -9.90 -4.70 -7.19
N PHE A 74 -10.91 -4.36 -6.39
CA PHE A 74 -10.80 -4.12 -4.95
C PHE A 74 -10.25 -5.34 -4.21
N CYS A 75 -10.78 -6.55 -4.48
CA CYS A 75 -10.33 -7.78 -3.84
C CYS A 75 -8.86 -8.08 -4.18
N VAL A 76 -8.47 -7.96 -5.45
CA VAL A 76 -7.08 -8.21 -5.88
C VAL A 76 -6.14 -7.17 -5.28
N PHE A 77 -6.49 -5.89 -5.33
CA PHE A 77 -5.70 -4.81 -4.76
C PHE A 77 -5.50 -4.98 -3.24
N SER A 78 -6.57 -5.26 -2.51
CA SER A 78 -6.53 -5.48 -1.05
C SER A 78 -5.71 -6.72 -0.68
N ALA A 79 -5.82 -7.81 -1.45
CA ALA A 79 -5.03 -9.01 -1.24
C ALA A 79 -3.54 -8.75 -1.44
N LEU A 80 -3.16 -7.98 -2.46
CA LEU A 80 -1.77 -7.59 -2.73
C LEU A 80 -1.21 -6.68 -1.62
N LEU A 81 -2.00 -5.73 -1.12
CA LEU A 81 -1.66 -4.91 0.05
C LEU A 81 -1.39 -5.73 1.30
N ILE A 82 -2.16 -6.79 1.54
CA ILE A 82 -1.95 -7.69 2.68
C ILE A 82 -0.72 -8.56 2.44
N TYR A 83 -0.57 -9.08 1.22
CA TYR A 83 0.52 -9.97 0.85
C TYR A 83 1.90 -9.36 1.08
N GLN A 84 2.13 -8.10 0.72
CA GLN A 84 3.43 -7.46 0.92
C GLN A 84 3.85 -7.40 2.41
N HIS A 85 2.89 -7.28 3.33
CA HIS A 85 3.14 -7.27 4.77
C HIS A 85 3.53 -8.64 5.31
N THR A 86 3.28 -9.71 4.56
CA THR A 86 3.79 -11.06 4.84
C THR A 86 5.22 -11.28 4.33
N LEU A 87 5.61 -10.54 3.28
CA LEU A 87 6.94 -10.61 2.68
C LEU A 87 8.01 -9.85 3.46
N VAL A 88 7.65 -8.68 3.99
CA VAL A 88 8.59 -7.80 4.70
C VAL A 88 8.51 -8.03 6.20
N LYS A 89 9.65 -8.36 6.82
CA LYS A 89 9.79 -8.51 8.26
C LYS A 89 10.86 -7.55 8.77
N LYS A 90 10.72 -7.08 10.01
CA LYS A 90 11.65 -6.12 10.63
C LYS A 90 13.13 -6.55 10.57
N ASP A 91 13.38 -7.86 10.65
CA ASP A 91 14.74 -8.44 10.66
C ASP A 91 15.15 -9.04 9.30
N ALA A 92 14.28 -9.00 8.29
CA ALA A 92 14.54 -9.58 6.98
C ALA A 92 13.96 -8.69 5.87
N LEU A 93 14.79 -7.76 5.40
CA LEU A 93 14.43 -6.78 4.38
C LEU A 93 14.79 -7.22 2.94
N SER A 94 15.33 -8.43 2.75
CA SER A 94 15.74 -8.93 1.43
C SER A 94 14.62 -8.99 0.38
N LYS A 95 13.36 -8.97 0.82
CA LYS A 95 12.17 -8.99 -0.03
C LYS A 95 11.48 -7.63 -0.18
N VAL A 96 12.04 -6.53 0.36
CA VAL A 96 11.44 -5.19 0.24
C VAL A 96 11.29 -4.77 -1.22
N ASN A 97 12.30 -4.99 -2.06
CA ASN A 97 12.21 -4.66 -3.49
C ASN A 97 11.13 -5.47 -4.23
N LEU A 98 10.95 -6.75 -3.90
CA LEU A 98 9.86 -7.57 -4.45
C LEU A 98 8.50 -7.05 -3.96
N ALA A 99 8.38 -6.79 -2.67
CA ALA A 99 7.20 -6.21 -2.06
C ALA A 99 6.83 -4.86 -2.71
N PHE A 100 7.81 -3.98 -2.94
CA PHE A 100 7.65 -2.67 -3.53
C PHE A 100 7.38 -2.72 -5.04
N PHE A 101 8.32 -3.19 -5.86
CA PHE A 101 8.22 -3.08 -7.32
C PHE A 101 7.12 -3.97 -7.91
N THR A 102 7.04 -5.22 -7.46
CA THR A 102 6.11 -6.19 -8.05
C THR A 102 4.71 -5.98 -7.49
N THR A 103 4.56 -5.97 -6.16
CA THR A 103 3.23 -5.90 -5.55
C THR A 103 2.56 -4.55 -5.77
N ASN A 104 3.28 -3.43 -5.57
CA ASN A 104 2.69 -2.10 -5.77
C ASN A 104 2.35 -1.84 -7.24
N GLY A 105 3.30 -2.12 -8.14
CA GLY A 105 3.13 -1.88 -9.57
C GLY A 105 1.99 -2.71 -10.15
N ILE A 106 1.96 -4.01 -9.85
CA ILE A 106 0.88 -4.90 -10.31
C ILE A 106 -0.46 -4.50 -9.69
N ALA A 107 -0.52 -4.19 -8.39
CA ALA A 107 -1.76 -3.75 -7.75
C ALA A 107 -2.32 -2.49 -8.41
N SER A 108 -1.46 -1.51 -8.72
CA SER A 108 -1.83 -0.26 -9.39
C SER A 108 -2.47 -0.50 -10.76
N VAL A 109 -1.78 -1.27 -11.61
CA VAL A 109 -2.22 -1.53 -12.98
C VAL A 109 -3.50 -2.35 -13.00
N ILE A 110 -3.57 -3.42 -12.20
CA ILE A 110 -4.76 -4.27 -12.12
C ILE A 110 -5.96 -3.44 -11.64
N PHE A 111 -5.82 -2.70 -10.53
CA PHE A 111 -6.91 -1.90 -10.00
C PHE A 111 -7.37 -0.83 -11.00
N GLY A 112 -6.42 -0.12 -11.64
CA GLY A 112 -6.72 0.87 -12.67
C GLY A 112 -7.49 0.29 -13.86
N ILE A 113 -7.12 -0.89 -14.35
CA ILE A 113 -7.82 -1.58 -15.44
C ILE A 113 -9.25 -1.93 -15.01
N PHE A 114 -9.44 -2.54 -13.85
CA PHE A 114 -10.77 -2.96 -13.39
C PHE A 114 -11.71 -1.78 -13.13
N VAL A 115 -11.21 -0.69 -12.52
CA VAL A 115 -12.02 0.53 -12.32
C VAL A 115 -12.34 1.20 -13.65
N THR A 116 -11.39 1.26 -14.58
CA THR A 116 -11.65 1.83 -15.93
C THR A 116 -12.69 1.00 -16.68
N LEU A 117 -12.58 -0.33 -16.64
CA LEU A 117 -13.57 -1.23 -17.24
C LEU A 117 -14.97 -1.04 -16.62
N GLU A 118 -15.05 -0.92 -15.29
CA GLU A 118 -16.31 -0.62 -14.62
C GLU A 118 -16.92 0.69 -15.14
N LEU A 119 -16.11 1.76 -15.23
CA LEU A 119 -16.58 3.07 -15.71
C LEU A 119 -16.99 3.08 -17.19
N LEU A 120 -16.44 2.20 -18.01
CA LEU A 120 -16.78 2.09 -19.44
C LEU A 120 -18.02 1.22 -19.70
N ILE A 121 -18.33 0.30 -18.78
CA ILE A 121 -19.47 -0.63 -18.91
C ILE A 121 -20.71 -0.09 -18.20
N LYS A 122 -20.53 0.79 -17.21
CA LYS A 122 -21.60 1.55 -16.54
C LYS A 122 -22.18 2.61 -17.48
#